data_AF-A0A8H4RRF0-F1
#
_entry.id   AF-A0A8H4RRF0-F1
#
_cell.length_a   1.000
_cell.length_b   1.000
_cell.length_c   1.000
_cell.angle_alpha   90.00
_cell.angle_beta   90.00
_cell.angle_gamma   90.00
#
_symmetry.space_group_name_H-M   'P 1'
#
loop_
_entity.id
_entity.type
_entity.pdbx_description
1 polymer ?
#
loop_
_entity_poly.entity_id
_entity_poly.type
_entity_poly.pdbx_seq_one_letter_code
_entity_poly.pdbx_strand_id
1 'polypeptide(L)'
;MCNLYLCAQTVTGFLPLWVHDLDGMMKEAEVSGWLFIARVFGKEISEKLALDLLQNMKLDFSGKMLNEKGVEIKDPIPEGIIENIRSIRLTIFQSLLNVVYSAMDVISSRSLANGIAQCYHNGDACDVMAYGAMCLAMQKEGLWPRKKPSEILMSIKDLKIMLDRAEDHVWSCSNKVKDKSHTSCH
;
A
#
# COMPACT_ATOMS: atom_id res chain seq x y z
N MET A 1 -31.44 4.06 28.57
CA MET A 1 -31.09 3.33 27.33
C MET A 1 -32.23 3.51 26.34
N CYS A 2 -32.09 4.45 25.40
CA CYS A 2 -33.05 4.57 24.30
C CYS A 2 -32.80 3.45 23.29
N ASN A 3 -33.86 2.81 22.80
CA ASN A 3 -33.82 1.88 21.66
C ASN A 3 -33.47 2.64 20.38
N LEU A 4 -32.21 3.12 20.27
CA LEU A 4 -31.66 3.83 19.10
C LEU A 4 -31.68 2.98 17.82
N TYR A 5 -32.00 1.70 17.92
CA TYR A 5 -32.02 0.75 16.81
C TYR A 5 -33.42 0.46 16.23
N LEU A 6 -34.50 0.96 16.83
CA LEU A 6 -35.84 0.78 16.27
C LEU A 6 -35.99 1.51 14.92
N CYS A 7 -35.31 2.65 14.75
CA CYS A 7 -35.23 3.33 13.46
C CYS A 7 -34.48 2.51 12.40
N ALA A 8 -33.48 1.71 12.78
CA ALA A 8 -32.68 0.95 11.82
C ALA A 8 -33.56 -0.03 11.03
N GLN A 9 -34.49 -0.73 11.69
CA GLN A 9 -35.43 -1.65 11.04
C GLN A 9 -36.35 -0.92 10.05
N THR A 10 -36.84 0.26 10.40
CA THR A 10 -37.69 1.08 9.53
C THR A 10 -36.94 1.58 8.29
N VAL A 11 -35.66 1.92 8.45
CA VAL A 11 -34.85 2.49 7.35
C VAL A 11 -34.28 1.40 6.43
N THR A 12 -34.13 0.16 6.93
CA THR A 12 -33.54 -0.96 6.17
C THR A 12 -34.26 -1.22 4.84
N GLY A 13 -35.60 -1.06 4.80
CA GLY A 13 -36.38 -1.24 3.57
C GLY A 13 -36.08 -0.20 2.48
N PHE A 14 -35.58 0.98 2.86
CA PHE A 14 -35.20 2.05 1.94
C PHE A 14 -33.72 1.99 1.56
N LEU A 15 -32.95 1.11 2.21
CA LEU A 15 -31.51 1.06 2.04
C LEU A 15 -31.08 0.84 0.59
N PRO A 16 -31.68 -0.07 -0.21
CA PRO A 16 -31.27 -0.23 -1.60
C PRO A 16 -31.41 1.05 -2.43
N LEU A 17 -32.42 1.88 -2.15
CA LEU A 17 -32.66 3.15 -2.83
C LEU A 17 -31.63 4.20 -2.43
N TRP A 18 -31.26 4.26 -1.15
CA TRP A 18 -30.22 5.18 -0.67
C TRP A 18 -28.83 4.74 -1.12
N VAL A 19 -28.60 3.42 -1.15
CA VAL A 19 -27.33 2.81 -1.54
C VAL A 19 -26.99 3.03 -3.00
N HIS A 20 -28.00 3.07 -3.86
CA HIS A 20 -27.82 3.28 -5.29
C HIS A 20 -27.02 4.57 -5.61
N ASP A 21 -27.25 5.64 -4.84
CA ASP A 21 -26.60 6.95 -5.07
C ASP A 21 -25.37 7.18 -4.16
N LEU A 22 -25.00 6.21 -3.33
CA LEU A 22 -23.89 6.34 -2.38
C LEU A 22 -22.54 6.58 -3.04
N ASP A 23 -22.29 5.99 -4.20
CA ASP A 23 -20.99 6.12 -4.87
C ASP A 23 -20.68 7.58 -5.26
N GLY A 24 -21.71 8.40 -5.48
CA GLY A 24 -21.57 9.85 -5.66
C GLY A 24 -21.36 10.56 -4.33
N MET A 25 -22.23 10.30 -3.36
CA MET A 25 -22.21 10.99 -2.06
C MET A 25 -20.95 10.69 -1.22
N MET A 26 -20.40 9.48 -1.33
CA MET A 26 -19.17 9.06 -0.65
C MET A 26 -17.95 9.87 -1.08
N LYS A 27 -17.94 10.42 -2.31
CA LYS A 27 -16.82 11.24 -2.81
C LYS A 27 -16.86 12.67 -2.29
N GLU A 28 -18.06 13.15 -1.96
CA GLU A 28 -18.30 14.53 -1.56
C GLU A 28 -18.33 14.71 -0.04
N ALA A 29 -18.90 13.75 0.69
CA ALA A 29 -19.11 13.85 2.12
C ALA A 29 -17.94 13.33 2.97
N GLU A 30 -17.94 13.72 4.24
CA GLU A 30 -16.95 13.28 5.23
C GLU A 30 -17.07 11.77 5.47
N VAL A 31 -15.97 11.05 5.22
CA VAL A 31 -15.85 9.58 5.29
C VAL A 31 -16.29 9.01 6.65
N SER A 32 -16.08 9.77 7.73
CA SER A 32 -16.41 9.33 9.10
C SER A 32 -17.89 9.07 9.31
N GLY A 33 -18.76 9.96 8.83
CA GLY A 33 -20.21 9.78 8.92
C GLY A 33 -20.68 8.52 8.19
N TRP A 34 -20.06 8.24 7.04
CA TRP A 34 -20.38 7.06 6.23
C TRP A 34 -19.96 5.75 6.89
N LEU A 35 -18.84 5.71 7.65
CA LEU A 35 -18.43 4.50 8.37
C LEU A 35 -19.44 4.12 9.45
N PHE A 36 -19.98 5.11 10.15
CA PHE A 36 -21.03 4.88 11.14
C PHE A 36 -22.30 4.35 10.47
N ILE A 37 -22.78 5.03 9.42
CA ILE A 37 -23.95 4.63 8.64
C ILE A 37 -23.76 3.20 8.11
N ALA A 38 -22.62 2.91 7.49
CA ALA A 38 -22.34 1.60 6.92
C ALA A 38 -22.36 0.50 7.99
N ARG A 39 -21.79 0.74 9.18
CA ARG A 39 -21.85 -0.21 10.31
C ARG A 39 -23.28 -0.49 10.77
N VAL A 40 -24.15 0.52 10.77
CA VAL A 40 -25.55 0.39 11.21
C VAL A 40 -26.39 -0.34 10.18
N PHE A 41 -26.16 -0.08 8.89
CA PHE A 41 -27.09 -0.48 7.84
C PHE A 41 -26.67 -1.70 7.00
N GLY A 42 -25.41 -2.13 7.01
CA GLY A 42 -25.06 -3.39 6.34
C GLY A 42 -23.58 -3.63 6.09
N LYS A 43 -23.20 -4.91 6.16
CA LYS A 43 -21.82 -5.39 6.03
C LYS A 43 -21.17 -5.00 4.68
N GLU A 44 -21.91 -5.08 3.57
CA GLU A 44 -21.36 -4.87 2.23
C GLU A 44 -20.89 -3.43 1.98
N ILE A 45 -21.70 -2.43 2.36
CA ILE A 45 -21.34 -1.01 2.26
C ILE A 45 -20.14 -0.72 3.17
N SER A 46 -20.14 -1.32 4.36
CA SER A 46 -19.06 -1.14 5.34
C SER A 46 -17.75 -1.72 4.82
N GLU A 47 -17.78 -2.86 4.13
CA GLU A 47 -16.59 -3.47 3.54
C GLU A 47 -16.03 -2.61 2.41
N LYS A 48 -16.89 -2.13 1.49
CA LYS A 48 -16.45 -1.27 0.38
C LYS A 48 -15.81 0.02 0.89
N LEU A 49 -16.44 0.68 1.87
CA LEU A 49 -15.93 1.91 2.46
C LEU A 49 -14.65 1.67 3.29
N ALA A 50 -14.58 0.57 4.03
CA ALA A 50 -13.38 0.22 4.78
C ALA A 50 -12.20 -0.11 3.84
N LEU A 51 -12.47 -0.78 2.71
CA LEU A 51 -11.45 -1.06 1.69
C LEU A 51 -10.96 0.22 1.02
N ASP A 52 -11.86 1.12 0.64
CA ASP A 52 -11.51 2.42 0.06
C ASP A 52 -10.66 3.23 1.05
N LEU A 53 -11.13 3.34 2.28
CA LEU A 53 -10.39 4.03 3.33
C LEU A 53 -9.02 3.41 3.55
N LEU A 54 -8.92 2.08 3.64
CA LEU A 54 -7.66 1.37 3.82
C LEU A 54 -6.67 1.65 2.67
N GLN A 55 -7.15 1.63 1.42
CA GLN A 55 -6.31 1.83 0.24
C GLN A 55 -5.77 3.25 0.13
N ASN A 56 -6.59 4.23 0.50
CA ASN A 56 -6.37 5.63 0.17
C ASN A 56 -5.96 6.50 1.36
N MET A 57 -6.14 6.03 2.60
CA MET A 57 -5.75 6.78 3.79
C MET A 57 -4.25 7.06 3.86
N LYS A 58 -3.92 8.21 4.42
CA LYS A 58 -2.56 8.64 4.76
C LYS A 58 -2.44 8.82 6.26
N LEU A 59 -1.21 8.79 6.77
CA LEU A 59 -0.92 9.24 8.12
C LEU A 59 -0.15 10.56 8.07
N ASP A 60 -0.41 11.44 9.02
CA ASP A 60 0.48 12.56 9.29
C ASP A 60 1.64 12.14 10.22
N PHE A 61 2.54 13.08 10.52
CA PHE A 61 3.66 12.85 11.42
C PHE A 61 3.27 12.58 12.88
N SER A 62 2.03 12.91 13.26
CA SER A 62 1.47 12.62 14.59
C SER A 62 0.75 11.26 14.65
N GLY A 63 0.66 10.55 13.52
CA GLY A 63 -0.05 9.28 13.42
C GLY A 63 -1.57 9.41 13.26
N LYS A 64 -2.08 10.63 13.02
CA LYS A 64 -3.48 10.87 12.69
C LYS A 64 -3.78 10.40 11.28
N MET A 65 -4.97 9.88 11.07
CA MET A 65 -5.40 9.43 9.76
C MET A 65 -5.99 10.57 8.97
N LEU A 66 -5.51 10.72 7.75
CA LEU A 66 -5.98 11.67 6.78
C LEU A 66 -6.65 10.92 5.63
N ASN A 67 -7.72 11.48 5.10
CA ASN A 67 -8.28 11.02 3.83
C ASN A 67 -7.39 11.45 2.64
N GLU A 68 -7.80 11.12 1.41
CA GLU A 68 -7.07 11.49 0.19
C GLU A 68 -6.83 13.01 0.05
N LYS A 69 -7.76 13.81 0.57
CA LYS A 69 -7.71 15.29 0.54
C LYS A 69 -6.84 15.87 1.67
N GLY A 70 -6.21 15.03 2.50
CA GLY A 70 -5.38 15.47 3.62
C GLY A 70 -6.18 15.94 4.84
N VAL A 71 -7.49 15.69 4.89
CA VAL A 71 -8.36 16.07 6.01
C VAL A 71 -8.38 14.95 7.05
N GLU A 72 -8.21 15.31 8.32
CA GLU A 72 -8.27 14.38 9.45
C GLU A 72 -9.66 13.72 9.53
N ILE A 73 -9.66 12.39 9.66
CA ILE A 73 -10.88 11.61 9.83
C ILE A 73 -11.24 11.65 11.32
N LYS A 74 -12.27 12.42 11.65
CA LYS A 74 -12.74 12.64 13.03
C LYS A 74 -13.97 11.79 13.36
N ASP A 75 -14.27 11.68 14.65
CA ASP A 75 -15.44 10.98 15.17
C ASP A 75 -16.78 11.53 14.63
N PRO A 76 -17.83 10.68 14.56
CA PRO A 76 -17.96 9.38 15.23
C PRO A 76 -17.47 8.20 14.39
N ILE A 77 -16.36 7.56 14.81
CA ILE A 77 -15.93 6.29 14.24
C ILE A 77 -16.22 5.17 15.24
N PRO A 78 -16.86 4.07 14.83
CA PRO A 78 -17.11 2.97 15.74
C PRO A 78 -15.81 2.40 16.35
N GLU A 79 -15.85 2.09 17.64
CA GLU A 79 -14.70 1.61 18.41
C GLU A 79 -14.04 0.38 17.75
N GLY A 80 -12.70 0.38 17.74
CA GLY A 80 -11.86 -0.70 17.20
C GLY A 80 -11.67 -0.68 15.68
N ILE A 81 -12.48 0.08 14.91
CA ILE A 81 -12.34 0.11 13.45
C ILE A 81 -11.00 0.73 13.04
N ILE A 82 -10.59 1.80 13.72
CA ILE A 82 -9.36 2.51 13.40
C ILE A 82 -8.12 1.68 13.71
N GLU A 83 -8.11 1.03 14.86
CA GLU A 83 -7.05 0.12 15.29
C GLU A 83 -6.93 -1.04 14.31
N ASN A 84 -8.07 -1.61 13.88
CA ASN A 84 -8.11 -2.68 12.89
C ASN A 84 -7.57 -2.21 11.54
N ILE A 85 -8.04 -1.07 11.03
CA ILE A 85 -7.56 -0.50 9.76
C ILE A 85 -6.05 -0.23 9.83
N ARG A 86 -5.55 0.34 10.94
CA ARG A 86 -4.13 0.60 11.15
C ARG A 86 -3.32 -0.70 11.17
N SER A 87 -3.81 -1.73 11.87
CA SER A 87 -3.16 -3.05 11.96
C SER A 87 -3.08 -3.74 10.59
N ILE A 88 -4.18 -3.74 9.84
CA ILE A 88 -4.24 -4.30 8.48
C ILE A 88 -3.29 -3.52 7.56
N ARG A 89 -3.28 -2.19 7.62
CA ARG A 89 -2.37 -1.34 6.83
C ARG A 89 -0.91 -1.69 7.08
N LEU A 90 -0.49 -1.83 8.35
CA LEU A 90 0.87 -2.23 8.69
C LEU A 90 1.23 -3.61 8.13
N THR A 91 0.30 -4.56 8.16
CA THR A 91 0.47 -5.91 7.59
C THR A 91 0.65 -5.88 6.08
N ILE A 92 -0.13 -5.05 5.37
CA ILE A 92 -0.03 -4.89 3.91
C ILE A 92 1.31 -4.23 3.56
N PHE A 93 1.70 -3.16 4.26
CA PHE A 93 3.00 -2.53 4.07
C PHE A 93 4.16 -3.49 4.31
N GLN A 94 4.11 -4.30 5.38
CA GLN A 94 5.13 -5.31 5.63
C GLN A 94 5.21 -6.30 4.47
N SER A 95 4.06 -6.78 3.97
CA SER A 95 4.01 -7.71 2.84
C SER A 95 4.60 -7.11 1.58
N LEU A 96 4.23 -5.87 1.23
CA LEU A 96 4.73 -5.17 0.04
C LEU A 96 6.24 -4.91 0.12
N LEU A 97 6.72 -4.40 1.25
CA LEU A 97 8.16 -4.15 1.47
C LEU A 97 8.95 -5.46 1.47
N ASN A 98 8.40 -6.53 2.05
CA ASN A 98 9.05 -7.84 2.08
C ASN A 98 9.32 -8.38 0.68
N VAL A 99 8.41 -8.19 -0.29
CA VAL A 99 8.62 -8.66 -1.66
C VAL A 99 9.90 -8.06 -2.24
N VAL A 100 10.05 -6.74 -2.17
CA VAL A 100 11.21 -6.05 -2.75
C VAL A 100 12.48 -6.27 -1.94
N TYR A 101 12.40 -6.18 -0.62
CA TYR A 101 13.57 -6.38 0.24
C TYR A 101 14.08 -7.83 0.22
N SER A 102 13.20 -8.82 0.06
CA SER A 102 13.62 -10.22 -0.09
C SER A 102 14.35 -10.42 -1.41
N ALA A 103 13.90 -9.80 -2.51
CA ALA A 103 14.61 -9.85 -3.79
C ALA A 103 16.01 -9.24 -3.67
N MET A 104 16.15 -8.10 -2.99
CA MET A 104 17.46 -7.51 -2.69
C MET A 104 18.34 -8.40 -1.81
N ASP A 105 17.76 -9.08 -0.83
CA ASP A 105 18.48 -10.03 0.03
C ASP A 105 18.99 -11.24 -0.76
N VAL A 106 18.20 -11.74 -1.70
CA VAL A 106 18.59 -12.86 -2.57
C VAL A 106 19.81 -12.49 -3.42
N ILE A 107 19.85 -11.28 -3.97
CA ILE A 107 20.98 -10.81 -4.78
C ILE A 107 22.23 -10.58 -3.91
N SER A 108 22.08 -9.93 -2.75
CA SER A 108 23.21 -9.59 -1.88
C SER A 108 23.81 -10.79 -1.13
N SER A 109 22.98 -11.72 -0.65
CA SER A 109 23.45 -12.87 0.17
C SER A 109 24.20 -13.92 -0.64
N ARG A 110 23.80 -14.19 -1.89
CA ARG A 110 24.41 -15.26 -2.71
C ARG A 110 25.74 -14.89 -3.33
N SER A 111 25.90 -13.61 -3.73
CA SER A 111 27.19 -13.07 -4.16
C SER A 111 28.25 -13.23 -3.06
N LEU A 112 27.86 -13.10 -1.78
CA LEU A 112 28.78 -13.22 -0.66
C LEU A 112 29.04 -14.66 -0.18
N ALA A 113 28.04 -15.54 -0.20
CA ALA A 113 28.15 -16.84 0.46
C ALA A 113 28.77 -17.94 -0.41
N ASN A 114 28.43 -18.00 -1.71
CA ASN A 114 28.76 -19.14 -2.56
C ASN A 114 29.53 -18.77 -3.84
N GLY A 115 29.68 -17.48 -4.15
CA GLY A 115 30.29 -17.03 -5.41
C GLY A 115 29.53 -17.50 -6.66
N ILE A 116 28.25 -17.86 -6.52
CA ILE A 116 27.39 -18.24 -7.64
C ILE A 116 26.56 -17.02 -7.99
N ALA A 117 26.86 -16.42 -9.13
CA ALA A 117 26.07 -15.30 -9.64
C ALA A 117 24.69 -15.80 -10.09
N GLN A 118 23.65 -15.00 -9.81
CA GLN A 118 22.28 -15.23 -10.26
C GLN A 118 22.08 -14.88 -11.72
N CYS A 119 22.91 -13.98 -12.24
CA CYS A 119 22.95 -13.71 -13.66
C CYS A 119 23.13 -15.02 -14.45
N TYR A 120 22.33 -15.19 -15.51
CA TYR A 120 22.44 -16.32 -16.43
C TYR A 120 23.87 -16.52 -16.97
N HIS A 121 24.66 -15.45 -17.04
CA HIS A 121 26.05 -15.47 -17.49
C HIS A 121 27.08 -15.75 -16.39
N ASN A 122 26.62 -16.06 -15.18
CA ASN A 122 27.45 -16.34 -14.00
C ASN A 122 28.50 -15.24 -13.69
N GLY A 123 28.17 -13.97 -14.00
CA GLY A 123 29.06 -12.83 -13.73
C GLY A 123 28.64 -12.06 -12.49
N ASP A 124 29.50 -12.04 -11.47
CA ASP A 124 29.28 -11.29 -10.22
C ASP A 124 29.01 -9.79 -10.46
N ALA A 125 29.64 -9.23 -11.49
CA ALA A 125 29.43 -7.83 -11.88
C ALA A 125 27.96 -7.53 -12.21
N CYS A 126 27.24 -8.48 -12.82
CA CYS A 126 25.84 -8.30 -13.15
C CYS A 126 24.95 -8.22 -11.90
N ASP A 127 25.22 -9.07 -10.91
CA ASP A 127 24.48 -9.08 -9.64
C ASP A 127 24.76 -7.81 -8.83
N VAL A 128 26.02 -7.37 -8.78
CA VAL A 128 26.41 -6.10 -8.15
C VAL A 128 25.73 -4.91 -8.83
N MET A 129 25.69 -4.89 -10.16
CA MET A 129 25.00 -3.83 -10.91
C MET A 129 23.48 -3.87 -10.67
N ALA A 130 22.86 -5.05 -10.66
CA ALA A 130 21.44 -5.20 -10.37
C ALA A 130 21.09 -4.73 -8.96
N TYR A 131 21.87 -5.15 -7.95
CA TYR A 131 21.70 -4.72 -6.57
C TYR A 131 21.89 -3.20 -6.42
N GLY A 132 22.90 -2.63 -7.06
CA GLY A 132 23.15 -1.19 -7.08
C GLY A 132 21.99 -0.42 -7.72
N ALA A 133 21.47 -0.90 -8.85
CA ALA A 133 20.32 -0.31 -9.53
C ALA A 133 19.05 -0.36 -8.65
N MET A 134 18.78 -1.48 -7.97
CA MET A 134 17.68 -1.61 -7.02
C MET A 134 17.83 -0.64 -5.84
N CYS A 135 19.03 -0.54 -5.25
CA CYS A 135 19.29 0.41 -4.17
C CYS A 135 19.02 1.85 -4.60
N LEU A 136 19.49 2.25 -5.78
CA LEU A 136 19.28 3.60 -6.32
C LEU A 136 17.81 3.88 -6.62
N ALA A 137 17.09 2.92 -7.23
CA ALA A 137 15.67 3.04 -7.49
C ALA A 137 14.87 3.20 -6.20
N MET A 138 15.13 2.36 -5.19
CA MET A 138 14.47 2.45 -3.88
C MET A 138 14.85 3.73 -3.12
N GLN A 139 16.09 4.21 -3.25
CA GLN A 139 16.53 5.47 -2.65
C GLN A 139 15.81 6.67 -3.29
N LYS A 140 15.65 6.67 -4.62
CA LYS A 140 14.90 7.71 -5.34
C LYS A 140 13.45 7.81 -4.85
N GLU A 141 12.85 6.67 -4.53
CA GLU A 141 11.50 6.57 -3.96
C GLU A 141 11.49 6.74 -2.41
N GLY A 142 12.63 7.02 -1.77
CA GLY A 142 12.69 7.22 -0.31
C GLY A 142 12.42 5.95 0.53
N LEU A 143 12.44 4.77 -0.10
CA LEU A 143 12.28 3.46 0.53
C LEU A 143 13.62 2.81 0.89
N TRP A 144 14.74 3.51 0.65
CA TRP A 144 16.09 3.12 1.08
C TRP A 144 16.76 4.26 1.87
N PRO A 145 17.45 3.99 3.00
CA PRO A 145 17.63 2.68 3.68
C PRO A 145 16.31 2.00 4.07
N ARG A 146 16.35 0.69 4.33
CA ARG A 146 15.15 -0.13 4.61
C ARG A 146 14.25 0.55 5.63
N LYS A 147 12.98 0.76 5.25
CA LYS A 147 11.95 1.35 6.09
C LYS A 147 11.14 0.26 6.78
N LYS A 148 10.75 0.51 8.02
CA LYS A 148 9.74 -0.28 8.73
C LYS A 148 8.35 0.13 8.24
N PRO A 149 7.34 -0.77 8.29
CA PRO A 149 5.96 -0.42 7.94
C PRO A 149 5.42 0.82 8.67
N SER A 150 5.81 1.00 9.93
CA SER A 150 5.39 2.15 10.76
C SER A 150 5.96 3.49 10.29
N GLU A 151 7.02 3.50 9.48
CA GLU A 151 7.65 4.72 8.96
C GLU A 151 6.99 5.20 7.65
N ILE A 152 6.06 4.42 7.09
CA ILE A 152 5.40 4.73 5.82
C ILE A 152 4.12 5.54 6.10
N LEU A 153 4.17 6.82 5.75
CA LEU A 153 3.07 7.77 5.98
C LEU A 153 2.10 7.88 4.79
N MET A 154 2.50 7.42 3.60
CA MET A 154 1.69 7.46 2.37
C MET A 154 0.57 6.41 2.35
N SER A 155 -0.26 6.42 1.32
CA SER A 155 -1.32 5.40 1.14
C SER A 155 -0.77 4.07 0.62
N ILE A 156 -1.56 2.98 0.70
CA ILE A 156 -1.20 1.68 0.10
C ILE A 156 -1.07 1.81 -1.41
N LYS A 157 -1.97 2.57 -2.02
CA LYS A 157 -1.95 2.85 -3.45
C LYS A 157 -0.68 3.59 -3.87
N ASP A 158 -0.31 4.63 -3.13
CA ASP A 158 0.92 5.39 -3.40
C ASP A 158 2.17 4.52 -3.25
N LEU A 159 2.24 3.72 -2.17
CA LEU A 159 3.36 2.80 -1.96
C LEU A 159 3.48 1.80 -3.12
N LYS A 160 2.36 1.21 -3.55
CA LYS A 160 2.35 0.29 -4.70
C LYS A 160 2.89 0.96 -5.96
N ILE A 161 2.40 2.16 -6.30
CA ILE A 161 2.89 2.91 -7.46
C ILE A 161 4.40 3.16 -7.37
N MET A 162 4.91 3.48 -6.18
CA MET A 162 6.35 3.69 -5.97
C MET A 162 7.16 2.40 -6.16
N LEU A 163 6.66 1.26 -5.69
CA LEU A 163 7.29 -0.04 -5.91
C LEU A 163 7.26 -0.44 -7.39
N ASP A 164 6.14 -0.23 -8.08
CA ASP A 164 6.00 -0.50 -9.52
C ASP A 164 7.02 0.35 -10.32
N ARG A 165 7.19 1.64 -9.98
CA ARG A 165 8.23 2.50 -10.61
C ARG A 165 9.66 2.06 -10.31
N ALA A 166 9.91 1.59 -9.09
CA ALA A 166 11.21 1.06 -8.73
C ALA A 166 11.53 -0.21 -9.53
N GLU A 167 10.54 -1.08 -9.73
CA GLU A 167 10.64 -2.27 -10.57
C GLU A 167 10.92 -1.92 -12.05
N ASP A 168 10.18 -0.98 -12.64
CA ASP A 168 10.37 -0.53 -14.02
C ASP A 168 11.81 -0.01 -14.27
N HIS A 169 12.38 0.70 -13.29
CA HIS A 169 13.76 1.18 -13.35
C HIS A 169 14.77 0.03 -13.43
N VAL A 170 14.53 -1.06 -12.70
CA VAL A 170 15.42 -2.23 -12.68
C VAL A 170 15.34 -2.99 -14.02
N TRP A 171 14.13 -3.24 -14.52
CA TRP A 171 13.94 -3.99 -15.77
C TRP A 171 14.36 -3.22 -17.02
N SER A 172 14.10 -1.91 -17.06
CA SER A 172 14.51 -1.07 -18.20
C SER A 172 16.04 -0.99 -18.33
N CYS A 173 16.78 -1.06 -17.23
CA CYS A 173 18.22 -1.20 -17.25
C CYS A 173 18.66 -2.55 -17.80
N SER A 174 18.04 -3.66 -17.37
CA SER A 174 18.39 -5.01 -17.82
C SER A 174 18.17 -5.22 -19.33
N ASN A 175 17.04 -4.74 -19.87
CA ASN A 175 16.71 -4.96 -21.28
C ASN A 175 17.60 -4.17 -22.25
N LYS A 176 18.07 -2.98 -21.88
CA LYS A 176 19.01 -2.20 -22.71
C LYS A 176 20.38 -2.88 -22.88
N VAL A 177 20.72 -3.81 -21.99
CA VAL A 177 21.98 -4.55 -22.08
C VAL A 177 21.90 -5.68 -23.11
N LYS A 178 20.71 -6.25 -23.35
CA LYS A 178 20.53 -7.36 -24.31
C LYS A 178 20.79 -6.97 -25.77
N ASP A 179 20.55 -5.71 -26.14
CA ASP A 179 20.72 -5.23 -27.52
C ASP A 179 22.17 -4.80 -27.85
N LYS A 180 23.04 -4.70 -26.85
CA LYS A 180 24.46 -4.44 -27.08
C LYS A 180 25.21 -5.75 -26.91
N SER A 181 25.70 -6.32 -28.01
CA SER A 181 26.60 -7.47 -28.04
C SER A 181 27.55 -7.44 -26.84
N HIS A 182 27.39 -8.40 -25.93
CA HIS A 182 28.06 -8.50 -24.63
C HIS A 182 29.56 -8.84 -24.73
N THR A 183 30.26 -8.38 -25.77
CA THR A 183 31.68 -8.64 -26.00
C THR A 183 32.62 -7.95 -25.01
N SER A 184 32.11 -7.15 -24.06
CA SER A 184 32.91 -6.34 -23.14
C SER A 184 32.66 -6.60 -21.64
N CYS A 185 32.18 -7.79 -21.24
CA CYS A 185 32.04 -8.17 -19.82
C CYS A 185 33.20 -9.05 -19.29
N HIS A 186 34.39 -8.93 -19.90
CA HIS A 186 35.61 -9.61 -19.46
C HIS A 186 36.62 -8.63 -18.86
#